data_AF-A0AAN8YDW8-F1
#
_entry.id   AF-A0AAN8YDW8-F1
#
_cell.length_a   1.000
_cell.length_b   1.000
_cell.length_c   1.000
_cell.angle_alpha   90.00
_cell.angle_beta   90.00
_cell.angle_gamma   90.00
#
_symmetry.space_group_name_H-M   'P 1'
#
loop_
_entity.id
_entity.type
_entity.pdbx_description
1 polymer ?
#
loop_
_entity_poly.entity_id
_entity_poly.type
_entity_poly.pdbx_seq_one_letter_code
_entity_poly.pdbx_strand_id
1 'polypeptide(L)'
;MTKMNNGVKPTRIEVFKKTHIRANKQQVNEIAGEVMKQMDDLAEVYPELNVPGSAPNDVYSQVMGLDTHGIVRTLGKGASPSLVYGPVYKRSQAEKRDFDTRVEMEVQKATSAMKIEMEAIDKKLLEAKEEAKENNEVMERKLSEAKMDMEETIAEKVKEGIQAYVQSLGINIDANLKSEQVPDNPLEDCQQPSFVVPGVHTRKSNMIKKTGTTIVGTNKKKWNF
;
A
#
# COMPACT_ATOMS: atom_id res chain seq x y z
N MET A 1 -30.48 -14.57 54.32
CA MET A 1 -29.20 -14.10 54.87
C MET A 1 -28.94 -14.81 56.18
N THR A 2 -27.90 -15.63 56.24
CA THR A 2 -27.47 -16.32 57.45
C THR A 2 -26.83 -15.29 58.37
N LYS A 3 -27.58 -14.77 59.35
CA LYS A 3 -27.00 -13.92 60.40
C LYS A 3 -26.21 -14.84 61.35
N MET A 4 -25.00 -14.43 61.74
CA MET A 4 -24.38 -15.02 62.92
C MET A 4 -25.16 -14.59 64.16
N ASN A 5 -25.02 -15.36 65.24
CA ASN A 5 -25.80 -15.23 66.47
C ASN A 5 -25.71 -13.83 67.13
N ASN A 6 -24.79 -12.97 66.65
CA ASN A 6 -24.46 -11.67 67.23
C ASN A 6 -24.79 -10.48 66.29
N GLY A 7 -25.53 -10.67 65.19
CA GLY A 7 -25.91 -9.58 64.27
C GLY A 7 -24.80 -9.06 63.35
N VAL A 8 -23.56 -9.52 63.53
CA VAL A 8 -22.43 -9.24 62.65
C VAL A 8 -22.61 -9.98 61.31
N LYS A 9 -22.26 -9.32 60.20
CA LYS A 9 -22.25 -9.95 58.87
C LYS A 9 -21.15 -11.01 58.82
N PRO A 10 -21.45 -12.25 58.42
CA PRO A 10 -20.42 -13.29 58.31
C PRO A 10 -19.42 -12.96 57.19
N THR A 11 -18.18 -13.42 57.33
CA THR A 11 -17.19 -13.41 56.25
C THR A 11 -17.55 -14.46 55.19
N ARG A 12 -17.02 -14.33 53.98
CA ARG A 12 -17.31 -15.29 52.90
C ARG A 12 -16.77 -16.69 53.19
N ILE A 13 -15.63 -16.80 53.90
CA ILE A 13 -15.10 -18.08 54.37
C ILE A 13 -16.06 -18.74 55.35
N GLU A 14 -16.62 -18.00 56.32
CA GLU A 14 -17.57 -18.55 57.28
C GLU A 14 -18.85 -19.05 56.61
N VAL A 15 -19.34 -18.30 55.62
CA VAL A 15 -20.46 -18.73 54.77
C VAL A 15 -20.12 -20.02 54.03
N PHE A 16 -18.92 -20.10 53.43
CA PHE A 16 -18.44 -21.27 52.71
C PHE A 16 -18.32 -22.50 53.62
N LYS A 17 -17.69 -22.38 54.79
CA LYS A 17 -17.59 -23.48 55.77
C LYS A 17 -18.96 -23.96 56.19
N LYS A 18 -19.89 -23.04 56.45
CA LYS A 18 -21.26 -23.40 56.85
C LYS A 18 -22.02 -24.16 55.76
N THR A 19 -21.79 -23.86 54.48
CA THR A 19 -22.45 -24.57 53.37
C THR A 19 -21.78 -25.89 53.02
N HIS A 20 -20.50 -26.08 53.38
CA HIS A 20 -19.72 -27.28 53.05
C HIS A 20 -19.48 -28.21 54.26
N ILE A 21 -20.12 -27.94 55.39
CA ILE A 21 -20.19 -28.83 56.56
C ILE A 21 -21.60 -29.41 56.64
N ARG A 22 -21.71 -30.74 56.68
CA ARG A 22 -22.98 -31.47 56.88
C ARG A 22 -23.43 -31.35 58.34
N ALA A 23 -24.71 -31.63 58.61
CA ALA A 23 -25.25 -31.66 59.97
C ALA A 23 -24.46 -32.58 60.93
N ASN A 24 -23.87 -33.65 60.40
CA ASN A 24 -23.04 -34.61 61.14
C ASN A 24 -21.58 -34.11 61.36
N LYS A 25 -21.30 -32.82 61.14
CA LYS A 25 -19.96 -32.19 61.21
C LYS A 25 -18.92 -32.72 60.24
N GLN A 26 -19.31 -33.59 59.31
CA GLN A 26 -18.45 -34.08 58.24
C GLN A 26 -18.42 -33.10 57.06
N GLN A 27 -17.26 -32.94 56.42
CA GLN A 27 -17.14 -32.16 55.19
C GLN A 27 -17.96 -32.80 54.07
N VAL A 28 -18.46 -31.97 53.15
CA VAL A 28 -19.32 -32.45 52.05
C VAL A 28 -18.56 -33.34 51.07
N ASN A 29 -17.30 -33.01 50.77
CA ASN A 29 -16.36 -33.75 49.93
C ASN A 29 -14.90 -33.46 50.35
N GLU A 30 -13.94 -34.24 49.86
CA GLU A 30 -12.51 -34.09 50.15
C GLU A 30 -11.96 -32.76 49.63
N ILE A 31 -12.37 -32.35 48.43
CA ILE A 31 -11.94 -31.09 47.79
C ILE A 31 -12.34 -29.87 48.64
N ALA A 32 -13.57 -29.81 49.16
CA ALA A 32 -13.95 -28.71 50.04
C ALA A 32 -13.16 -28.74 51.34
N GLY A 33 -12.75 -29.93 51.81
CA GLY A 33 -11.84 -30.07 52.94
C GLY A 33 -10.48 -29.42 52.69
N GLU A 34 -9.87 -29.68 51.55
CA GLU A 34 -8.61 -29.06 51.13
C GLU A 34 -8.74 -27.54 51.00
N VAL A 35 -9.81 -27.07 50.35
CA VAL A 35 -10.09 -25.64 50.16
C VAL A 35 -10.33 -24.95 51.51
N MET A 36 -11.07 -25.58 52.43
CA MET A 36 -11.26 -25.05 53.78
C MET A 36 -9.94 -24.93 54.54
N LYS A 37 -9.05 -25.92 54.40
CA LYS A 37 -7.71 -25.88 54.99
C LYS A 37 -6.88 -24.72 54.41
N GLN A 38 -6.87 -24.54 53.09
CA GLN A 38 -6.17 -23.43 52.44
C GLN A 38 -6.69 -22.06 52.92
N MET A 39 -8.01 -21.93 53.10
CA MET A 39 -8.60 -20.71 53.65
C MET A 39 -8.18 -20.47 55.10
N ASP A 40 -8.05 -21.52 55.91
CA ASP A 40 -7.59 -21.43 57.30
C ASP A 40 -6.11 -21.04 57.39
N ASP A 41 -5.26 -21.69 56.60
CA ASP A 41 -3.83 -21.38 56.54
C ASP A 41 -3.60 -19.92 56.12
N LEU A 42 -4.34 -19.41 55.14
CA LEU A 42 -4.25 -18.01 54.72
C LEU A 42 -4.83 -17.02 55.73
N ALA A 43 -5.91 -17.38 56.41
CA ALA A 43 -6.51 -16.52 57.44
C ALA A 43 -5.60 -16.41 58.68
N GLU A 44 -4.78 -17.42 58.97
CA GLU A 44 -3.78 -17.36 60.03
C GLU A 44 -2.60 -16.45 59.65
N VAL A 45 -2.11 -16.54 58.41
CA VAL A 45 -1.00 -15.70 57.93
C VAL A 45 -1.42 -14.24 57.75
N TYR A 46 -2.65 -13.99 57.29
CA TYR A 46 -3.17 -12.66 56.93
C TYR A 46 -4.54 -12.40 57.57
N PRO A 47 -4.59 -12.17 58.90
CA PRO A 47 -5.86 -11.94 59.61
C PRO A 47 -6.62 -10.69 59.13
N GLU A 48 -5.92 -9.71 58.56
CA GLU A 48 -6.49 -8.49 57.99
C GLU A 48 -7.37 -8.75 56.75
N LEU A 49 -7.13 -9.84 56.02
CA LEU A 49 -7.94 -10.25 54.87
C LEU A 49 -9.23 -10.98 55.30
N ASN A 50 -9.35 -11.32 56.58
CA ASN A 50 -10.50 -12.04 57.16
C ASN A 50 -11.48 -11.09 57.88
N VAL A 51 -11.59 -9.83 57.41
CA VAL A 51 -12.55 -8.87 57.95
C VAL A 51 -13.86 -8.89 57.12
N PRO A 52 -15.05 -8.84 57.77
CA PRO A 52 -16.32 -8.77 57.05
C PRO A 52 -16.39 -7.57 56.09
N GLY A 53 -16.70 -7.84 54.82
CA GLY A 53 -16.80 -6.80 53.80
C GLY A 53 -15.50 -6.50 53.03
N SER A 54 -14.42 -7.28 53.26
CA SER A 54 -13.13 -7.11 52.57
C SER A 54 -13.10 -7.59 51.12
N ALA A 55 -14.24 -8.06 50.58
CA ALA A 55 -14.35 -8.33 49.16
C ALA A 55 -14.08 -7.04 48.35
N PRO A 56 -13.34 -7.11 47.23
CA PRO A 56 -12.98 -8.31 46.48
C PRO A 56 -11.64 -8.96 46.89
N ASN A 57 -10.87 -8.38 47.81
CA ASN A 57 -9.54 -8.85 48.19
C ASN A 57 -9.55 -9.52 49.58
N ASP A 58 -10.47 -10.47 49.80
CA ASP A 58 -10.49 -11.27 51.02
C ASP A 58 -9.84 -12.65 50.77
N VAL A 59 -9.63 -13.42 51.84
CA VAL A 59 -9.03 -14.76 51.77
C VAL A 59 -9.83 -15.69 50.84
N TYR A 60 -11.17 -15.54 50.78
CA TYR A 60 -11.99 -16.36 49.89
C TYR A 60 -11.65 -16.12 48.42
N SER A 61 -11.49 -14.85 48.00
CA SER A 61 -11.08 -14.52 46.62
C SER A 61 -9.68 -15.00 46.29
N GLN A 62 -8.78 -15.05 47.27
CA GLN A 62 -7.42 -15.54 47.04
C GLN A 62 -7.39 -17.04 46.75
N VAL A 63 -8.27 -17.81 47.41
CA VAL A 63 -8.38 -19.27 47.20
C VAL A 63 -9.25 -19.61 45.99
N MET A 64 -10.40 -18.96 45.85
CA MET A 64 -11.40 -19.30 44.83
C MET A 64 -11.23 -18.52 43.52
N GLY A 65 -10.37 -17.51 43.52
CA GLY A 65 -10.21 -16.53 42.44
C GLY A 65 -11.01 -15.25 42.68
N LEU A 66 -10.54 -14.15 42.08
CA LEU A 66 -11.21 -12.86 42.14
C LEU A 66 -12.61 -12.96 41.53
N ASP A 67 -13.58 -12.34 42.19
CA ASP A 67 -14.95 -12.20 41.67
C ASP A 67 -14.89 -11.43 40.34
N THR A 68 -15.09 -12.14 39.24
CA THR A 68 -15.20 -11.49 37.93
C THR A 68 -16.57 -10.85 37.79
N HIS A 69 -16.64 -9.67 37.17
CA HIS A 69 -17.91 -9.06 36.79
C HIS A 69 -18.53 -9.90 35.69
N GLY A 70 -19.43 -10.80 36.07
CA GLY A 70 -20.11 -11.72 35.18
C GLY A 70 -21.58 -11.84 35.53
N ILE A 71 -22.39 -12.10 34.50
CA ILE A 71 -23.77 -12.53 34.68
C ILE A 71 -23.71 -13.84 35.47
N VAL A 72 -24.23 -13.83 36.69
CA VAL A 72 -24.42 -15.04 37.50
C VAL A 72 -25.24 -16.02 36.65
N ARG A 73 -24.60 -17.07 36.14
CA ARG A 73 -25.32 -18.20 35.57
C ARG A 73 -25.95 -18.92 36.75
N THR A 74 -27.20 -18.61 37.03
CA THR A 74 -27.99 -19.42 37.96
C THR A 74 -27.99 -20.85 37.40
N LEU A 75 -27.83 -21.85 38.27
CA LEU A 75 -28.00 -23.26 37.93
C LEU A 75 -29.48 -23.49 37.58
N GLY A 76 -29.86 -23.15 36.35
CA GLY A 76 -31.19 -23.33 35.83
C GLY A 76 -31.09 -23.56 34.33
N LYS A 77 -31.88 -24.50 33.79
CA LYS A 77 -31.98 -24.77 32.34
C LYS A 77 -32.68 -23.64 31.56
N GLY A 78 -32.69 -22.42 32.10
CA GLY A 78 -33.34 -21.26 31.51
C GLY A 78 -32.55 -20.70 30.33
N ALA A 79 -33.23 -19.93 29.48
CA ALA A 79 -32.59 -19.21 28.39
C ALA A 79 -31.46 -18.31 28.91
N SER A 80 -30.29 -18.34 28.24
CA SER A 80 -29.22 -17.42 28.60
C SER A 80 -29.69 -15.97 28.40
N PRO A 81 -29.33 -15.02 29.29
CA PRO A 81 -29.75 -13.62 29.10
C PRO A 81 -29.35 -13.05 27.73
N SER A 82 -28.26 -13.51 27.13
CA SER A 82 -27.87 -13.17 25.76
C SER A 82 -28.81 -13.70 24.67
N LEU A 83 -29.52 -14.79 24.94
CA LEU A 83 -30.55 -15.33 24.03
C LEU A 83 -31.85 -14.53 24.12
N VAL A 84 -32.19 -14.00 25.31
CA VAL A 84 -33.41 -13.22 25.53
C VAL A 84 -33.23 -11.76 25.11
N TYR A 85 -32.11 -11.15 25.50
CA TYR A 85 -31.87 -9.71 25.33
C TYR A 85 -30.85 -9.39 24.22
N GLY A 86 -30.28 -10.41 23.57
CA GLY A 86 -29.23 -10.24 22.57
C GLY A 86 -27.85 -9.98 23.19
N PRO A 87 -26.83 -9.70 22.35
CA PRO A 87 -25.49 -9.43 22.82
C PRO A 87 -25.48 -8.20 23.74
N VAL A 88 -25.13 -8.40 25.02
CA VAL A 88 -24.98 -7.31 25.97
C VAL A 88 -23.75 -6.49 25.59
N TYR A 89 -23.93 -5.17 25.45
CA TYR A 89 -22.86 -4.21 25.19
C TYR A 89 -21.72 -4.37 26.20
N LYS A 90 -20.54 -4.77 25.72
CA LYS A 90 -19.33 -4.88 26.55
C LYS A 90 -18.50 -3.61 26.38
N ARG A 91 -17.95 -3.09 27.47
CA ARG A 91 -17.04 -1.94 27.45
C ARG A 91 -15.88 -2.11 26.45
N SER A 92 -15.35 -3.33 26.35
CA SER A 92 -14.30 -3.69 25.39
C SER A 92 -14.73 -3.62 23.92
N GLN A 93 -16.03 -3.69 23.61
CA GLN A 93 -16.51 -3.44 22.24
C GLN A 93 -16.54 -1.95 21.90
N ALA A 94 -16.72 -1.07 22.89
CA ALA A 94 -16.65 0.37 22.69
C ALA A 94 -15.22 0.81 22.33
N GLU A 95 -14.26 0.36 23.15
CA GLU A 95 -12.83 0.63 22.95
C GLU A 95 -12.33 0.10 21.59
N LYS A 96 -12.84 -1.06 21.16
CA LYS A 96 -12.53 -1.59 19.83
C LYS A 96 -13.05 -0.71 18.70
N ARG A 97 -14.27 -0.17 18.82
CA ARG A 97 -14.83 0.75 17.81
C ARG A 97 -14.08 2.07 17.75
N ASP A 98 -13.65 2.60 18.89
CA ASP A 98 -12.86 3.84 18.96
C ASP A 98 -11.49 3.66 18.30
N PHE A 99 -10.88 2.49 18.45
CA PHE A 99 -9.65 2.13 17.73
C PHE A 99 -9.89 2.01 16.22
N ASP A 100 -10.90 1.25 15.81
CA ASP A 100 -11.22 1.02 14.39
C ASP A 100 -11.51 2.36 13.67
N THR A 101 -12.28 3.24 14.30
CA THR A 101 -12.58 4.59 13.75
C THR A 101 -11.35 5.47 13.65
N ARG A 102 -10.44 5.42 14.63
CA ARG A 102 -9.17 6.15 14.57
C ARG A 102 -8.31 5.67 13.40
N VAL A 103 -8.19 4.36 13.21
CA VAL A 103 -7.44 3.76 12.11
C VAL A 103 -8.04 4.17 10.77
N GLU A 104 -9.37 4.14 10.63
CA GLU A 104 -10.05 4.53 9.40
C GLU A 104 -9.80 6.01 9.05
N MET A 105 -9.91 6.92 10.03
CA MET A 105 -9.61 8.33 9.82
C MET A 105 -8.15 8.57 9.39
N GLU A 106 -7.20 7.84 9.96
CA GLU A 106 -5.78 7.99 9.66
C GLU A 106 -5.46 7.50 8.24
N VAL A 107 -6.06 6.38 7.82
CA VAL A 107 -5.95 5.88 6.44
C VAL A 107 -6.57 6.85 5.44
N GLN A 108 -7.76 7.39 5.73
CA GLN A 108 -8.39 8.39 4.86
C GLN A 108 -7.57 9.68 4.76
N LYS A 109 -6.95 10.12 5.86
CA LYS A 109 -6.07 11.30 5.86
C LYS A 109 -4.80 11.05 5.03
N ALA A 110 -4.17 9.90 5.18
CA ALA A 110 -2.97 9.57 4.41
C ALA A 110 -3.26 9.45 2.91
N THR A 111 -4.37 8.78 2.56
CA THR A 111 -4.77 8.61 1.15
C THR A 111 -5.16 9.91 0.47
N SER A 112 -5.87 10.81 1.17
CA SER A 112 -6.18 12.14 0.65
C SER A 112 -4.94 13.01 0.47
N ALA A 113 -4.00 12.98 1.42
CA ALA A 113 -2.71 13.68 1.28
C ALA A 113 -1.91 13.18 0.07
N MET A 114 -1.78 11.85 -0.10
CA MET A 114 -1.11 11.26 -1.27
C MET A 114 -1.77 11.66 -2.59
N LYS A 115 -3.11 11.70 -2.63
CA LYS A 115 -3.84 12.11 -3.83
C LYS A 115 -3.53 13.54 -4.24
N ILE A 116 -3.49 14.46 -3.27
CA ILE A 116 -3.14 15.87 -3.49
C ILE A 116 -1.69 16.00 -4.01
N GLU A 117 -0.75 15.27 -3.40
CA GLU A 117 0.64 15.30 -3.84
C GLU A 117 0.81 14.73 -5.27
N MET A 118 0.10 13.66 -5.60
CA MET A 118 0.14 13.07 -6.94
C MET A 118 -0.42 14.02 -7.99
N GLU A 119 -1.56 14.67 -7.72
CA GLU A 119 -2.14 15.69 -8.62
C GLU A 119 -1.19 16.89 -8.81
N ALA A 120 -0.46 17.30 -7.76
CA ALA A 120 0.53 18.38 -7.85
C ALA A 120 1.76 17.96 -8.69
N ILE A 121 2.20 16.71 -8.57
CA ILE A 121 3.30 16.16 -9.39
C ILE A 121 2.88 16.06 -10.86
N ASP A 122 1.67 15.56 -11.14
CA ASP A 122 1.14 15.45 -12.50
C ASP A 122 1.05 16.81 -13.19
N LYS A 123 0.57 17.84 -12.47
CA LYS A 123 0.51 19.21 -12.99
C LYS A 123 1.90 19.76 -13.33
N LYS A 124 2.88 19.58 -12.45
CA LYS A 124 4.26 20.03 -12.69
C LYS A 124 4.92 19.28 -13.84
N LEU A 125 4.60 18.00 -14.02
CA LEU A 125 5.11 17.20 -15.14
C LEU A 125 4.55 17.68 -16.47
N LEU A 126 3.26 18.05 -16.53
CA LEU A 126 2.65 18.64 -17.73
C LEU A 126 3.30 19.99 -18.09
N GLU A 127 3.49 20.87 -17.11
CA GLU A 127 4.13 22.17 -17.31
C GLU A 127 5.57 22.03 -17.81
N ALA A 128 6.37 21.16 -17.18
CA ALA A 128 7.74 20.89 -17.63
C ALA A 128 7.80 20.28 -19.04
N LYS A 129 6.78 19.49 -19.44
CA LYS A 129 6.71 18.90 -20.79
C LYS A 129 6.36 19.95 -21.85
N GLU A 130 5.47 20.90 -21.54
CA GLU A 130 5.16 22.04 -22.40
C GLU A 130 6.40 22.93 -22.60
N GLU A 131 7.08 23.31 -21.51
CA GLU A 131 8.29 24.14 -21.57
C GLU A 131 9.42 23.44 -22.35
N ALA A 132 9.61 22.13 -22.14
CA ALA A 132 10.58 21.35 -22.91
C ALA A 132 10.25 21.31 -24.40
N LYS A 133 8.96 21.24 -24.77
CA LYS A 133 8.52 21.29 -26.16
C LYS A 133 8.78 22.66 -26.78
N GLU A 134 8.43 23.73 -26.09
CA GLU A 134 8.67 25.11 -26.55
C GLU A 134 10.17 25.38 -26.74
N ASN A 135 10.99 25.00 -25.76
CA ASN A 135 12.44 25.14 -25.84
C ASN A 135 13.05 24.36 -27.02
N ASN A 136 12.53 23.17 -27.32
CA ASN A 136 12.95 22.39 -28.47
C ASN A 136 12.58 23.08 -29.80
N GLU A 137 11.35 23.61 -29.91
CA GLU A 137 10.91 24.37 -31.09
C GLU A 137 11.72 25.67 -31.31
N VAL A 138 12.11 26.36 -30.23
CA VAL A 138 13.00 27.53 -30.30
C VAL A 138 14.40 27.13 -30.76
N MET A 139 14.93 26.02 -30.25
CA MET A 139 16.25 25.50 -30.64
C MET A 139 16.29 25.14 -32.13
N GLU A 140 15.29 24.40 -32.63
CA GLU A 140 15.17 24.02 -34.04
C GLU A 140 15.12 25.25 -34.95
N ARG A 141 14.34 26.28 -34.60
CA ARG A 141 14.30 27.54 -35.35
C ARG A 141 15.67 28.22 -35.44
N LYS A 142 16.35 28.40 -34.31
CA LYS A 142 17.70 29.00 -34.29
C LYS A 142 18.71 28.19 -35.12
N LEU A 143 18.58 26.87 -35.10
CA LEU A 143 19.45 25.98 -35.87
C LEU A 143 19.17 26.11 -37.37
N SER A 144 17.91 26.25 -37.78
CA SER A 144 17.53 26.50 -39.18
C SER A 144 17.96 27.88 -39.69
N GLU A 145 17.83 28.92 -38.88
CA GLU A 145 18.27 30.28 -39.20
C GLU A 145 19.80 30.32 -39.42
N ALA A 146 20.57 29.76 -38.48
CA ALA A 146 22.02 29.68 -38.61
C ALA A 146 22.48 28.86 -39.84
N LYS A 147 21.70 27.85 -40.25
CA LYS A 147 21.97 27.08 -41.48
C LYS A 147 21.76 27.92 -42.73
N MET A 148 20.66 28.69 -42.80
CA MET A 148 20.39 29.60 -43.92
C MET A 148 21.47 30.68 -44.06
N ASP A 149 21.88 31.29 -42.95
CA ASP A 149 22.96 32.31 -42.94
C ASP A 149 24.28 31.74 -43.49
N MET A 150 24.62 30.49 -43.14
CA MET A 150 25.80 29.82 -43.69
C MET A 150 25.66 29.53 -45.19
N GLU A 151 24.48 29.10 -45.66
CA GLU A 151 24.24 28.86 -47.09
C GLU A 151 24.32 30.16 -47.90
N GLU A 152 23.78 31.27 -47.40
CA GLU A 152 23.84 32.58 -48.04
C GLU A 152 25.29 33.08 -48.15
N THR A 153 26.06 33.00 -47.07
CA THR A 153 27.48 33.40 -47.08
C THR A 153 28.34 32.51 -47.99
N ILE A 154 28.03 31.22 -48.11
CA ILE A 154 28.69 30.33 -49.06
C ILE A 154 28.32 30.73 -50.50
N ALA A 155 27.04 30.96 -50.78
CA ALA A 155 26.56 31.33 -52.11
C ALA A 155 27.19 32.65 -52.60
N GLU A 156 27.31 33.65 -51.71
CA GLU A 156 27.94 34.93 -52.01
C GLU A 156 29.43 34.76 -52.37
N LYS A 157 30.19 34.01 -51.56
CA LYS A 157 31.61 33.73 -51.82
C LYS A 157 31.84 32.91 -53.10
N VAL A 158 30.95 31.95 -53.39
CA VAL A 158 31.01 31.17 -54.63
C VAL A 158 30.76 32.08 -55.83
N LYS A 159 29.76 32.96 -55.75
CA LYS A 159 29.46 33.93 -56.80
C LYS A 159 30.63 34.89 -57.05
N GLU A 160 31.22 35.44 -56.00
CA GLU A 160 32.43 36.29 -56.09
C GLU A 160 33.60 35.52 -56.71
N GLY A 161 33.84 34.28 -56.30
CA GLY A 161 34.90 33.44 -56.85
C GLY A 161 34.73 33.13 -58.34
N ILE A 162 33.50 32.80 -58.77
CA ILE A 162 33.18 32.60 -60.19
C ILE A 162 33.39 33.91 -60.96
N GLN A 163 32.90 35.04 -60.44
CA GLN A 163 33.05 36.34 -61.07
C GLN A 163 34.53 36.73 -61.24
N ALA A 164 35.36 36.55 -60.22
CA ALA A 164 36.80 36.83 -60.27
C ALA A 164 37.51 35.96 -61.31
N TYR A 165 37.16 34.66 -61.40
CA TYR A 165 37.72 33.76 -62.39
C TYR A 165 37.37 34.19 -63.83
N VAL A 166 36.10 34.51 -64.08
CA VAL A 166 35.62 34.98 -65.39
C VAL A 166 36.31 36.29 -65.80
N GLN A 167 36.47 37.24 -64.86
CA GLN A 167 37.20 38.48 -65.09
C GLN A 167 38.68 38.23 -65.42
N SER A 168 39.34 37.27 -64.75
CA SER A 168 40.73 36.91 -65.03
C SER A 168 40.94 36.35 -66.44
N LEU A 169 39.90 35.76 -67.04
CA LEU A 169 39.89 35.26 -68.42
C LEU A 169 39.57 36.35 -69.47
N GLY A 170 39.28 37.59 -69.05
CA GLY A 170 38.99 38.71 -69.94
C GLY A 170 37.58 38.73 -70.52
N ILE A 171 36.63 37.96 -69.95
CA ILE A 171 35.23 37.93 -70.37
C ILE A 171 34.43 38.91 -69.50
N ASN A 172 33.95 40.01 -70.07
CA ASN A 172 33.14 40.99 -69.33
C ASN A 172 31.65 40.64 -69.49
N ILE A 173 31.05 40.03 -68.46
CA ILE A 173 29.62 39.70 -68.44
C ILE A 173 28.86 40.92 -67.89
N ASP A 174 28.59 41.90 -68.76
CA ASP A 174 27.58 42.92 -68.47
C ASP A 174 26.21 42.23 -68.43
N ALA A 175 25.48 42.38 -67.33
CA ALA A 175 24.19 41.74 -67.10
C ALA A 175 23.09 42.36 -67.99
N ASN A 176 23.08 42.00 -69.27
CA ASN A 176 21.92 42.19 -70.16
C ASN A 176 21.78 40.99 -71.10
N LEU A 177 21.51 39.82 -70.53
CA LEU A 177 21.03 38.66 -71.27
C LEU A 177 19.51 38.61 -71.12
N LYS A 178 18.82 39.16 -72.14
CA LYS A 178 17.46 38.76 -72.47
C LYS A 178 17.45 37.23 -72.59
N SER A 179 16.54 36.58 -71.87
CA SER A 179 16.29 35.16 -71.97
C SER A 179 15.93 34.81 -73.42
N GLU A 180 16.87 34.23 -74.16
CA GLU A 180 16.57 33.57 -75.42
C GLU A 180 16.13 32.15 -75.09
N GLN A 181 14.89 31.87 -75.45
CA GLN A 181 14.19 30.62 -75.21
C GLN A 181 14.88 29.51 -76.02
N VAL A 182 15.44 28.51 -75.33
CA VAL A 182 15.96 27.28 -75.95
C VAL A 182 14.75 26.49 -76.47
N PRO A 183 14.71 26.09 -77.75
CA PRO A 183 13.61 25.29 -78.27
C PRO A 183 13.73 23.84 -77.78
N ASP A 184 12.61 23.34 -77.24
CA ASP A 184 12.38 21.93 -76.93
C ASP A 184 12.51 21.08 -78.19
N ASN A 185 13.36 20.06 -78.14
CA ASN A 185 13.17 18.70 -78.69
C ASN A 185 14.50 17.93 -78.58
N PRO A 186 14.48 16.64 -78.17
CA PRO A 186 14.21 15.57 -79.13
C PRO A 186 13.47 14.34 -78.49
N LEU A 187 12.54 13.67 -79.17
CA LEU A 187 12.72 12.54 -80.11
C LEU A 187 12.17 11.22 -79.52
N GLU A 188 11.16 10.74 -80.23
CA GLU A 188 10.63 9.38 -80.40
C GLU A 188 10.50 8.38 -79.24
N ASP A 189 9.23 8.00 -79.09
CA ASP A 189 8.64 6.85 -78.43
C ASP A 189 9.25 5.52 -78.94
N CYS A 190 9.84 4.74 -78.04
CA CYS A 190 10.16 3.33 -78.29
C CYS A 190 9.57 2.50 -77.16
N GLN A 191 8.52 1.76 -77.50
CA GLN A 191 7.77 0.88 -76.63
C GLN A 191 8.40 -0.54 -76.58
N GLN A 192 8.47 -1.08 -75.35
CA GLN A 192 8.48 -2.50 -74.93
C GLN A 192 9.81 -3.31 -75.00
N PRO A 193 9.97 -4.46 -74.28
CA PRO A 193 9.05 -5.12 -73.33
C PRO A 193 9.66 -5.47 -71.94
N SER A 194 8.75 -5.87 -71.05
CA SER A 194 8.98 -6.54 -69.76
C SER A 194 9.90 -7.77 -69.85
N PHE A 195 10.87 -7.87 -68.94
CA PHE A 195 11.41 -9.16 -68.48
C PHE A 195 11.58 -9.19 -66.96
N VAL A 196 11.37 -10.40 -66.45
CA VAL A 196 10.95 -10.77 -65.10
C VAL A 196 12.02 -11.72 -64.54
N VAL A 197 12.30 -11.58 -63.23
CA VAL A 197 13.06 -12.45 -62.25
C VAL A 197 14.59 -12.64 -62.43
N PRO A 198 15.34 -13.14 -61.41
CA PRO A 198 15.18 -13.19 -59.94
C PRO A 198 16.34 -12.57 -59.14
N GLY A 199 16.10 -12.38 -57.84
CA GLY A 199 16.96 -11.64 -56.93
C GLY A 199 18.14 -12.37 -56.30
N VAL A 200 18.83 -11.63 -55.43
CA VAL A 200 19.75 -12.16 -54.43
C VAL A 200 19.59 -11.33 -53.16
N HIS A 201 19.03 -11.96 -52.13
CA HIS A 201 19.08 -11.50 -50.75
C HIS A 201 20.53 -11.37 -50.28
N THR A 202 20.90 -10.20 -49.75
CA THR A 202 22.06 -10.08 -48.84
C THR A 202 21.57 -10.15 -47.40
N ARG A 203 21.55 -11.36 -46.83
CA ARG A 203 21.54 -11.56 -45.37
C ARG A 203 22.98 -11.45 -44.85
N LYS A 204 23.24 -10.48 -43.97
CA LYS A 204 24.33 -10.48 -42.98
C LYS A 204 23.71 -10.07 -41.65
N SER A 205 23.36 -11.05 -40.80
CA SER A 205 24.18 -11.58 -39.71
C SER A 205 24.29 -10.62 -38.53
N ASN A 206 23.56 -10.91 -37.44
CA ASN A 206 24.16 -10.95 -36.12
C ASN A 206 23.47 -12.01 -35.26
N MET A 207 24.30 -12.93 -34.81
CA MET A 207 24.01 -14.15 -34.09
C MET A 207 24.35 -13.88 -32.63
N ILE A 208 23.36 -13.83 -31.74
CA ILE A 208 23.61 -13.93 -30.30
C ILE A 208 22.92 -15.21 -29.83
N LYS A 209 23.74 -16.24 -29.66
CA LYS A 209 23.42 -17.43 -28.88
C LYS A 209 23.52 -17.04 -27.41
N LYS A 210 22.47 -17.24 -26.62
CA LYS A 210 22.63 -17.51 -25.19
C LYS A 210 21.86 -18.78 -24.84
N THR A 211 22.68 -19.78 -24.55
CA THR A 211 22.41 -21.06 -23.90
C THR A 211 21.67 -20.88 -22.58
N GLY A 212 20.78 -21.82 -22.28
CA GLY A 212 19.96 -21.83 -21.08
C GLY A 212 20.73 -22.17 -19.81
N THR A 213 20.05 -22.00 -18.68
CA THR A 213 20.20 -22.80 -17.46
C THR A 213 18.88 -22.71 -16.69
N THR A 214 18.34 -23.89 -16.40
CA THR A 214 17.31 -24.27 -15.44
C THR A 214 17.51 -23.56 -14.09
N ILE A 215 16.48 -23.37 -13.25
CA ILE A 215 16.23 -24.22 -12.08
C ILE A 215 15.04 -23.65 -11.27
N VAL A 216 14.14 -24.59 -10.90
CA VAL A 216 13.30 -24.67 -9.69
C VAL A 216 12.09 -23.75 -9.54
N GLY A 217 10.92 -24.40 -9.66
CA GLY A 217 9.66 -23.91 -9.16
C GLY A 217 9.54 -24.03 -7.64
N THR A 218 8.81 -23.09 -7.05
CA THR A 218 8.35 -23.19 -5.65
C THR A 218 6.85 -23.38 -5.61
N ASN A 219 6.52 -24.49 -4.97
CA ASN A 219 5.23 -25.11 -4.75
C ASN A 219 4.32 -24.22 -3.87
N LYS A 220 3.16 -23.79 -4.37
CA LYS A 220 2.11 -23.14 -3.57
C LYS A 220 1.29 -24.23 -2.86
N LYS A 221 1.60 -24.49 -1.58
CA LYS A 221 0.73 -25.27 -0.69
C LYS A 221 -0.52 -24.46 -0.36
N LYS A 222 -1.68 -25.02 -0.74
CA LYS A 222 -3.01 -24.61 -0.24
C LYS A 222 -3.12 -25.00 1.24
N TRP A 223 -3.59 -24.07 2.06
CA TRP A 223 -4.07 -24.34 3.41
C TRP A 223 -5.58 -24.50 3.32
N ASN A 224 -6.09 -25.64 3.78
CA ASN A 224 -7.52 -25.84 4.04
C ASN A 224 -7.81 -25.35 5.46
N PHE A 225 -8.85 -24.55 5.61
CA PHE A 225 -9.59 -24.36 6.87
C PHE A 225 -10.77 -25.32 6.90
#